data_AF-M1B3V2-F1
#
_entry.id   AF-M1B3V2-F1
#
_cell.length_a   1.000
_cell.length_b   1.000
_cell.length_c   1.000
_cell.angle_alpha   90.00
_cell.angle_beta   90.00
_cell.angle_gamma   90.00
#
_symmetry.space_group_name_H-M   'P 1'
#
loop_
_entity.id
_entity.type
_entity.pdbx_description
1 polymer ?
#
loop_
_entity_poly.entity_id
_entity_poly.type
_entity_poly.pdbx_seq_one_letter_code
_entity_poly.pdbx_strand_id
1 'polypeptide(L)'
;MDCSCNSCGDFTTRFSRRVEYLWKFLDSTSVAYKGRESDGRRMMEGEAAKALTNMGEMNETKEKWCERMRTVGFVWKMFGDDAIDRARALLKKYDNNWEMRVDEKDGCVGLWWKGDPVSFCSLWKIDPNT
;
A
#
# COMPACT_ATOMS: atom_id res chain seq x y z
N MET A 1 20.18 4.66 -6.18
CA MET A 1 19.67 4.31 -4.84
C MET A 1 18.51 5.24 -4.59
N ASP A 2 17.30 4.82 -4.92
CA ASP A 2 16.12 5.68 -4.84
C ASP A 2 15.73 5.90 -3.38
N CYS A 3 15.59 7.15 -2.94
CA CYS A 3 15.14 7.40 -1.57
C CYS A 3 13.70 6.89 -1.41
N SER A 4 13.51 5.96 -0.48
CA SER A 4 12.24 5.42 0.02
C SER A 4 11.38 6.44 0.78
N CYS A 5 11.80 7.71 0.76
CA CYS A 5 11.14 8.78 1.46
C CYS A 5 10.28 9.61 0.48
N ASN A 6 8.98 9.76 0.78
CA ASN A 6 8.06 10.57 -0.01
C ASN A 6 8.40 12.07 -0.02
N SER A 7 9.35 12.50 0.82
CA SER A 7 9.74 13.89 1.02
C SER A 7 11.17 14.23 0.56
N CYS A 8 11.92 13.32 -0.06
CA CYS A 8 13.20 13.69 -0.70
C CYS A 8 13.02 13.94 -2.19
N GLY A 9 14.05 14.52 -2.78
CA GLY A 9 14.04 15.03 -4.14
C GLY A 9 13.63 16.49 -4.18
N ASP A 10 13.81 17.08 -5.35
CA ASP A 10 13.30 18.40 -5.71
C ASP A 10 11.76 18.40 -5.78
N PHE A 11 11.19 19.58 -6.04
CA PHE A 11 9.75 19.74 -6.16
C PHE A 11 9.15 18.80 -7.22
N THR A 12 9.79 18.70 -8.38
CA THR A 12 9.35 17.88 -9.52
C THR A 12 9.24 16.41 -9.12
N THR A 13 10.27 15.87 -8.46
CA THR A 13 10.31 14.47 -8.01
C THR A 13 9.18 14.17 -7.03
N ARG A 14 8.94 15.07 -6.06
CA ARG A 14 7.87 14.91 -5.07
C ARG A 14 6.49 15.03 -5.70
N PHE A 15 6.31 15.98 -6.61
CA PHE A 15 5.06 16.19 -7.31
C PHE A 15 4.70 14.97 -8.17
N SER A 16 5.64 14.45 -8.97
CA SER A 16 5.42 13.24 -9.77
C SER A 16 5.00 12.05 -8.92
N ARG A 17 5.70 11.78 -7.80
CA ARG A 17 5.35 10.70 -6.87
C ARG A 17 3.93 10.85 -6.30
N ARG A 18 3.51 12.07 -5.98
CA ARG A 18 2.15 12.36 -5.49
C ARG A 18 1.10 12.11 -6.56
N VAL A 19 1.36 12.56 -7.79
CA VAL A 19 0.46 12.35 -8.92
C VAL A 19 0.34 10.87 -9.24
N GLU A 20 1.44 10.12 -9.26
CA GLU A 20 1.45 8.66 -9.47
C GLU A 20 0.66 7.93 -8.39
N TYR A 21 0.85 8.29 -7.12
CA TYR A 21 0.10 7.72 -6.00
C TYR A 21 -1.41 7.98 -6.14
N LEU A 22 -1.80 9.21 -6.44
CA LEU A 22 -3.20 9.56 -6.68
C LEU A 22 -3.76 8.83 -7.89
N TRP A 23 -3.01 8.78 -8.99
CA TRP A 23 -3.45 8.18 -10.23
C TRP A 23 -3.81 6.71 -10.04
N LYS A 24 -2.97 5.96 -9.33
CA LYS A 24 -3.25 4.56 -8.97
C LYS A 24 -4.54 4.42 -8.15
N PHE A 25 -4.78 5.34 -7.21
CA PHE A 25 -6.03 5.38 -6.44
C PHE A 25 -7.26 5.69 -7.31
N LEU A 26 -7.19 6.72 -8.16
CA LEU A 26 -8.30 7.11 -9.04
C LEU A 26 -8.60 6.03 -10.08
N ASP A 27 -7.57 5.43 -10.68
CA ASP A 27 -7.72 4.36 -11.66
C ASP A 27 -8.37 3.12 -11.02
N SER A 28 -7.90 2.69 -9.84
CA SER A 28 -8.48 1.55 -9.12
C SER A 28 -9.90 1.80 -8.62
N THR A 29 -10.19 2.97 -8.07
CA THR A 29 -11.56 3.34 -7.64
C THR A 29 -12.51 3.49 -8.82
N SER A 30 -12.04 3.94 -9.99
CA SER A 30 -12.87 4.02 -11.18
C SER A 30 -13.42 2.68 -11.65
N VAL A 31 -12.67 1.59 -11.40
CA VAL A 31 -13.08 0.20 -11.70
C VAL A 31 -13.89 -0.39 -10.55
N ALA A 32 -13.56 -0.07 -9.30
CA ALA A 32 -14.24 -0.62 -8.13
C ALA A 32 -15.72 -0.18 -8.02
N TYR A 33 -16.05 1.03 -8.47
CA TYR A 33 -17.41 1.58 -8.39
C TYR A 33 -18.14 1.51 -9.74
N LYS A 34 -19.37 0.97 -9.74
CA LYS A 34 -20.20 0.90 -10.94
C LYS A 34 -20.74 2.30 -11.30
N GLY A 35 -20.18 2.88 -12.35
CA GLY A 35 -20.65 4.15 -12.92
C GLY A 35 -19.96 5.38 -12.33
N ARG A 36 -19.83 6.41 -13.17
CA ARG A 36 -19.12 7.66 -12.85
C ARG A 36 -19.80 8.47 -11.74
N GLU A 37 -21.12 8.39 -11.65
CA GLU A 37 -21.95 9.17 -10.71
C GLU A 37 -22.22 8.43 -9.39
N SER A 38 -21.37 7.49 -9.00
CA SER A 38 -21.51 6.84 -7.69
C SER A 38 -21.15 7.81 -6.57
N ASP A 39 -22.11 8.08 -5.67
CA ASP A 39 -21.87 8.92 -4.49
C ASP A 39 -20.72 8.39 -3.62
N GLY A 40 -20.62 7.06 -3.48
CA GLY A 40 -19.51 6.40 -2.79
C GLY A 40 -18.16 6.66 -3.46
N ARG A 41 -18.11 6.61 -4.80
CA ARG A 41 -16.89 6.96 -5.55
C ARG A 41 -16.52 8.42 -5.35
N ARG A 42 -17.48 9.34 -5.49
CA ARG A 42 -17.26 10.79 -5.33
C ARG A 42 -16.74 11.13 -3.93
N MET A 43 -17.27 10.47 -2.90
CA MET A 43 -16.78 10.60 -1.52
C MET A 43 -15.32 10.13 -1.41
N MET A 44 -15.00 8.92 -1.88
CA MET A 44 -13.65 8.36 -1.77
C MET A 44 -12.60 9.15 -2.55
N GLU A 45 -12.91 9.56 -3.79
CA GLU A 45 -12.02 10.40 -4.60
C GLU A 45 -11.82 11.79 -3.96
N GLY A 46 -12.87 12.35 -3.33
CA GLY A 46 -12.79 13.60 -2.58
C GLY A 46 -11.87 13.53 -1.36
N GLU A 47 -11.92 12.44 -0.59
CA GLU A 47 -11.02 12.23 0.55
C GLU A 47 -9.57 11.99 0.12
N ALA A 48 -9.34 11.23 -0.96
CA ALA A 48 -8.00 11.03 -1.50
C ALA A 48 -7.35 12.33 -1.98
N ALA A 49 -8.14 13.24 -2.58
CA ALA A 49 -7.65 14.56 -2.98
C ALA A 49 -7.18 15.39 -1.77
N LYS A 50 -7.88 15.32 -0.64
CA LYS A 50 -7.47 15.99 0.60
C LYS A 50 -6.17 15.40 1.16
N ALA A 51 -6.02 14.07 1.15
CA ALA A 51 -4.81 13.41 1.63
C ALA A 51 -3.53 13.87 0.89
N LEU A 52 -3.62 14.19 -0.40
CA LEU A 52 -2.48 14.74 -1.16
C LEU A 52 -2.06 16.15 -0.75
N THR A 53 -3.03 16.94 -0.27
CA THR A 53 -2.76 18.29 0.24
C THR A 53 -2.21 18.25 1.66
N ASN A 54 -2.41 17.14 2.38
CA ASN A 54 -1.88 16.94 3.71
C ASN A 54 -0.42 16.43 3.65
N MET A 55 0.53 17.32 3.91
CA MET A 55 1.96 16.98 3.93
C MET A 55 2.34 15.97 5.03
N GLY A 56 1.49 15.76 6.05
CA GLY A 56 1.73 14.83 7.14
C GLY A 56 1.28 13.38 6.89
N GLU A 57 0.51 13.12 5.83
CA GLU A 57 -0.17 11.83 5.60
C GLU A 57 0.43 10.98 4.47
N MET A 58 1.61 11.34 3.96
CA MET A 58 2.22 10.54 2.92
C MET A 58 2.83 9.26 3.49
N ASN A 59 2.15 8.13 3.24
CA ASN A 59 2.53 6.79 3.65
C ASN A 59 4.00 6.45 3.34
N GLU A 60 4.84 6.32 4.35
CA GLU A 60 6.20 5.78 4.19
C GLU A 60 6.15 4.40 3.52
N THR A 61 7.18 4.06 2.74
CA THR A 61 7.21 2.75 2.05
C THR A 61 7.34 1.61 3.07
N LYS A 62 7.06 0.40 2.60
CA LYS A 62 7.28 -0.83 3.35
C LYS A 62 8.66 -0.82 4.02
N GLU A 63 9.73 -0.58 3.26
CA GLU A 63 11.12 -0.68 3.73
C GLU A 63 11.40 0.21 4.94
N LYS A 64 10.84 1.44 4.95
CA LYS A 64 10.96 2.37 6.07
C LYS A 64 10.23 1.89 7.32
N TRP A 65 8.99 1.42 7.16
CA TRP A 65 8.24 0.82 8.26
C TRP A 65 8.99 -0.38 8.83
N CYS A 66 9.56 -1.20 7.96
CA CYS A 66 10.33 -2.38 8.37
C CYS A 66 11.60 -2.02 9.16
N GLU A 67 12.28 -0.95 8.78
CA GLU A 67 13.44 -0.41 9.51
C GLU A 67 13.03 0.10 10.90
N ARG A 68 11.95 0.88 10.97
CA ARG A 68 11.42 1.40 12.24
C ARG A 68 11.06 0.29 13.22
N MET A 69 10.29 -0.71 12.76
CA MET A 69 9.85 -1.82 13.59
C MET A 69 11.02 -2.61 14.16
N ARG A 70 12.04 -2.89 13.35
CA ARG A 70 13.28 -3.55 13.82
C ARG A 70 14.04 -2.72 14.84
N THR A 71 14.08 -1.40 14.66
CA THR A 71 14.77 -0.48 15.58
C THR A 71 14.15 -0.47 16.99
N VAL A 72 12.86 -0.79 17.11
CA VAL A 72 12.14 -0.85 18.40
C VAL A 72 11.90 -2.29 18.89
N GLY A 73 12.72 -3.25 18.45
CA GLY A 73 12.74 -4.63 19.00
C GLY A 73 11.66 -5.57 18.44
N PHE A 74 11.02 -5.22 17.31
CA PHE A 74 10.12 -6.15 16.63
C PHE A 74 10.85 -6.97 15.57
N VAL A 75 10.48 -8.24 15.48
CA VAL A 75 10.91 -9.16 14.43
C VAL A 75 9.72 -9.61 13.59
N TRP A 76 10.03 -9.93 12.34
CA TRP A 76 9.06 -10.41 11.38
C TRP A 76 8.40 -11.71 11.82
N LYS A 77 7.14 -11.86 11.44
CA LYS A 77 6.42 -13.12 11.52
C LYS A 77 5.67 -13.32 10.21
N MET A 78 5.83 -14.49 9.61
CA MET A 78 5.08 -14.83 8.40
C MET A 78 3.61 -15.09 8.75
N PHE A 79 2.73 -14.70 7.83
CA PHE A 79 1.34 -15.14 7.88
C PHE A 79 1.27 -16.65 7.65
N GLY A 80 0.33 -17.33 8.31
CA GLY A 80 0.08 -18.75 8.04
C GLY A 80 -0.54 -18.95 6.66
N ASP A 81 -0.26 -20.09 6.03
CA ASP A 81 -0.73 -20.42 4.68
C ASP A 81 -2.26 -20.30 4.53
N ASP A 82 -3.00 -20.75 5.55
CA ASP A 82 -4.46 -20.59 5.66
C ASP A 82 -4.93 -19.14 5.49
N ALA A 83 -4.20 -18.18 6.05
CA ALA A 83 -4.56 -16.75 5.95
C ALA A 83 -4.26 -16.22 4.55
N ILE A 84 -3.12 -16.63 3.97
CA ILE A 84 -2.71 -16.30 2.60
C ILE A 84 -3.73 -16.85 1.59
N ASP A 85 -4.14 -18.10 1.72
CA ASP A 85 -5.09 -18.73 0.80
C ASP A 85 -6.48 -18.10 0.89
N ARG A 86 -6.95 -17.76 2.10
CA ARG A 86 -8.21 -17.02 2.27
C ARG A 86 -8.14 -15.63 1.66
N ALA A 87 -7.03 -14.90 1.85
CA ALA A 87 -6.83 -13.59 1.24
C ALA A 87 -6.81 -13.67 -0.30
N ARG A 88 -6.12 -14.68 -0.85
CA ARG A 88 -6.09 -14.94 -2.29
C ARG A 88 -7.47 -15.30 -2.84
N ALA A 89 -8.23 -16.13 -2.13
CA ALA A 89 -9.60 -16.50 -2.50
C ALA A 89 -10.56 -15.30 -2.45
N LEU A 90 -10.37 -14.38 -1.49
CA LEU A 90 -11.12 -13.14 -1.42
C LEU A 90 -10.81 -12.24 -2.63
N LEU A 91 -9.53 -12.08 -3.00
CA LEU A 91 -9.13 -11.20 -4.09
C LEU A 91 -9.68 -11.65 -5.45
N LYS A 92 -9.80 -12.97 -5.68
CA LYS A 92 -10.40 -13.56 -6.88
C LYS A 92 -11.86 -13.16 -7.14
N LYS A 93 -12.54 -12.57 -6.15
CA LYS A 93 -13.91 -12.05 -6.29
C LYS A 93 -13.96 -10.64 -6.88
N TYR A 94 -12.81 -9.97 -6.98
CA TYR A 94 -12.67 -8.62 -7.51
C TYR A 94 -12.11 -8.66 -8.93
N ASP A 95 -11.94 -7.46 -9.50
CA ASP A 95 -11.39 -7.28 -10.85
C ASP A 95 -10.00 -7.91 -11.00
N ASN A 96 -9.72 -8.46 -12.19
CA ASN A 96 -8.48 -9.19 -12.50
C ASN A 96 -7.22 -8.31 -12.50
N ASN A 97 -7.36 -6.99 -12.41
CA ASN A 97 -6.23 -6.08 -12.25
C ASN A 97 -5.62 -6.11 -10.85
N TRP A 98 -6.28 -6.75 -9.87
CA TRP A 98 -5.76 -6.92 -8.52
C TRP A 98 -4.89 -8.16 -8.38
N GLU A 99 -3.72 -7.99 -7.79
CA GLU A 99 -2.80 -9.09 -7.47
C GLU A 99 -2.36 -9.03 -6.00
N MET A 100 -2.17 -10.21 -5.41
CA MET A 100 -1.53 -10.36 -4.10
C MET A 100 -0.19 -11.04 -4.29
N ARG A 101 0.88 -10.43 -3.77
CA ARG A 101 2.24 -10.97 -3.82
C ARG A 101 2.80 -11.11 -2.41
N VAL A 102 3.43 -12.24 -2.10
CA VAL A 102 4.10 -12.46 -0.81
C VAL A 102 5.59 -12.29 -1.04
N ASP A 103 6.22 -11.44 -0.23
CA ASP A 103 7.68 -11.25 -0.28
C ASP A 103 8.37 -12.42 0.41
N GLU A 104 9.24 -13.11 -0.31
CA GLU A 104 9.96 -14.29 0.19
C GLU A 104 10.94 -13.96 1.32
N LYS A 105 11.42 -12.71 1.42
CA LYS A 105 12.43 -12.31 2.39
C LYS A 105 11.84 -12.07 3.78
N ASP A 106 10.66 -11.47 3.84
CA ASP A 106 10.06 -11.01 5.10
C ASP A 106 8.61 -11.48 5.33
N GLY A 107 8.02 -12.19 4.37
CA GLY A 107 6.65 -12.70 4.46
C GLY A 107 5.58 -11.62 4.41
N CYS A 108 5.95 -10.38 4.09
CA CYS A 108 5.00 -9.28 3.92
C CYS A 108 4.14 -9.52 2.69
N VAL A 109 2.85 -9.21 2.81
CA VAL A 109 1.88 -9.35 1.72
C VAL A 109 1.70 -7.98 1.06
N GLY A 110 2.03 -7.88 -0.22
CA GLY A 110 1.76 -6.70 -1.04
C GLY A 110 0.44 -6.85 -1.80
N LEU A 111 -0.34 -5.78 -1.83
CA LEU A 111 -1.48 -5.61 -2.72
C LEU A 111 -1.05 -4.76 -3.92
N TRP A 112 -1.35 -5.26 -5.12
CA TRP A 112 -0.90 -4.69 -6.37
C TRP A 112 -2.09 -4.40 -7.29
N TRP A 113 -2.01 -3.29 -8.00
CA TRP A 113 -2.97 -2.86 -9.00
C TRP A 113 -2.26 -2.68 -10.34
N LYS A 114 -2.64 -3.45 -11.37
CA LYS A 114 -2.04 -3.40 -12.72
C LYS A 114 -0.51 -3.50 -12.73
N GLY A 115 0.05 -4.37 -11.88
CA GLY A 115 1.49 -4.57 -11.79
C GLY A 115 2.24 -3.55 -10.94
N ASP A 116 1.56 -2.60 -10.31
CA ASP A 116 2.13 -1.63 -9.36
C ASP A 116 1.74 -1.92 -7.91
N PRO A 117 2.65 -1.77 -6.92
CA PRO A 117 2.31 -1.91 -5.51
C PRO A 117 1.48 -0.71 -5.03
N VAL A 118 0.39 -0.96 -4.32
CA VAL A 118 -0.48 0.10 -3.76
C VAL A 118 -0.63 0.05 -2.25
N SER A 119 -0.47 -1.14 -1.65
CA SER A 119 -0.51 -1.31 -0.19
C SER A 119 0.29 -2.54 0.23
N PHE A 120 0.62 -2.63 1.51
CA PHE A 120 1.27 -3.79 2.09
C PHE A 120 0.68 -4.12 3.46
N CYS A 121 0.81 -5.38 3.87
CA CYS A 121 0.41 -5.89 5.16
C CYS A 121 1.56 -6.71 5.74
N SER A 122 1.95 -6.39 6.98
CA SER A 122 3.07 -7.02 7.69
C SER A 122 2.61 -7.51 9.05
N LEU A 123 3.26 -8.57 9.55
CA LEU A 123 3.00 -9.12 10.88
C LEU A 123 4.30 -9.15 11.67
N TRP A 124 4.21 -8.71 12.91
CA TRP A 124 5.35 -8.49 13.79
C TRP A 124 5.11 -9.16 15.15
N LYS A 125 6.19 -9.59 15.80
CA LYS A 125 6.19 -10.01 17.20
C LYS A 125 7.34 -9.31 17.92
N ILE A 126 7.21 -9.15 19.24
CA ILE A 126 8.32 -8.70 20.08
C ILE A 126 9.41 -9.77 20.00
N ASP A 127 10.67 -9.35 19.82
CA ASP A 127 11.80 -10.27 19.94
C ASP A 127 11.95 -10.65 21.42
N PRO A 128 11.80 -11.94 21.77
CA PRO A 128 11.91 -12.38 23.16
C PRO A 128 13.31 -12.21 23.75
N ASN A 129 14.30 -11.79 22.95
CA ASN A 129 15.67 -11.52 23.39
C ASN A 129 16.00 -10.03 23.57
N THR A 130 15.03 -9.13 23.38
CA THR A 130 15.10 -7.70 23.75
C THR A 130 14.40 -7.45 25.07
#